data_AF-A0A455U3R4-F1
#
_entry.id   AF-A0A455U3R4-F1
#
_cell.length_a   1.000
_cell.length_b   1.000
_cell.length_c   1.000
_cell.angle_alpha   90.00
_cell.angle_beta   90.00
_cell.angle_gamma   90.00
#
_symmetry.space_group_name_H-M   'P 1'
#
loop_
_entity.id
_entity.type
_entity.pdbx_description
1 polymer ?
#
loop_
_entity_poly.entity_id
_entity_poly.type
_entity_poly.pdbx_seq_one_letter_code
_entity_poly.pdbx_strand_id
1 'polypeptide(L)'
;MALSTGLQFTLTLSGVDNLAVIDFTHREALSQPFELAIHLASHDGNLDAADLLDRGATLTIWQDGEPLRRVHGIVSEFGRGDRGHRRTFYSLVLRPALWRLSLRHNSRIFQKVDPLTIINTLCDERGIRDVAFAVTRELPEREYCVQYRETDLAFIERLAAEEGLFYFHEFAESSHRLVFADDPQVLTNLGERPYNSRAGGPAPTRHVRKLSHTARVAAASATLKRLQL
;
A
#
# COMPACT_ATOMS: atom_id res chain seq x y z
N MET A 1 -1.83 -33.21 -2.02
CA MET A 1 -1.70 -31.85 -1.46
C MET A 1 -1.52 -32.01 0.02
N ALA A 2 -0.31 -31.78 0.54
CA ALA A 2 -0.09 -31.83 1.99
C ALA A 2 -0.99 -30.79 2.64
N LEU A 3 -1.76 -31.20 3.65
CA LEU A 3 -2.51 -30.29 4.52
C LEU A 3 -1.48 -29.36 5.16
N SER A 4 -1.36 -28.16 4.59
CA SER A 4 -0.44 -27.13 5.01
C SER A 4 -0.88 -26.58 6.37
N THR A 5 -0.40 -27.19 7.45
CA THR A 5 -0.63 -26.70 8.82
C THR A 5 0.35 -25.57 9.15
N GLY A 6 -0.09 -24.61 9.96
CA GLY A 6 0.72 -23.48 10.42
C GLY A 6 0.76 -22.28 9.47
N LEU A 7 1.64 -21.32 9.79
CA LEU A 7 1.86 -20.12 8.97
C LEU A 7 2.70 -20.43 7.74
N GLN A 8 2.25 -19.95 6.59
CA GLN A 8 2.98 -20.06 5.33
C GLN A 8 2.92 -18.76 4.54
N PHE A 9 3.90 -18.54 3.68
CA PHE A 9 4.03 -17.33 2.89
C PHE A 9 4.34 -17.72 1.44
N THR A 10 3.55 -17.22 0.51
CA THR A 10 3.74 -17.48 -0.92
C THR A 10 3.77 -16.17 -1.68
N LEU A 11 4.58 -16.11 -2.72
CA LEU A 11 4.60 -15.00 -3.65
C LEU A 11 4.16 -15.50 -5.03
N THR A 12 3.11 -14.89 -5.56
CA THR A 12 2.66 -15.12 -6.94
C THR A 12 3.15 -13.99 -7.82
N LEU A 13 3.86 -14.34 -8.89
CA LEU A 13 4.39 -13.43 -9.92
C LEU A 13 4.04 -13.97 -11.29
N SER A 14 3.61 -13.11 -12.21
CA SER A 14 3.28 -13.54 -13.57
C SER A 14 4.51 -14.11 -14.28
N GLY A 15 4.40 -15.36 -14.75
CA GLY A 15 5.46 -16.02 -15.52
C GLY A 15 6.61 -16.59 -14.69
N VAL A 16 6.52 -16.56 -13.35
CA VAL A 16 7.54 -17.16 -12.47
C VAL A 16 6.91 -18.09 -11.46
N ASP A 17 7.37 -19.34 -11.46
CA ASP A 17 6.93 -20.38 -10.55
C ASP A 17 8.01 -20.77 -9.54
N ASN A 18 7.61 -21.53 -8.51
CA ASN A 18 8.52 -22.17 -7.55
C ASN A 18 9.42 -21.22 -6.73
N LEU A 19 8.91 -20.03 -6.41
CA LEU A 19 9.56 -19.08 -5.51
C LEU A 19 9.34 -19.47 -4.04
N ALA A 20 10.42 -19.54 -3.27
CA ALA A 20 10.35 -19.69 -1.82
C ALA A 20 10.55 -18.32 -1.16
N VAL A 21 9.58 -17.87 -0.35
CA VAL A 21 9.71 -16.66 0.48
C VAL A 21 10.59 -16.99 1.68
N ILE A 22 11.66 -16.22 1.86
CA ILE A 22 12.61 -16.37 2.99
C ILE A 22 12.16 -15.50 4.15
N ASP A 23 12.01 -14.21 3.87
CA ASP A 23 11.53 -13.20 4.78
C ASP A 23 10.92 -12.04 3.99
N PHE A 24 10.18 -11.19 4.70
CA PHE A 24 9.65 -9.96 4.14
C PHE A 24 9.42 -8.93 5.24
N THR A 25 9.41 -7.66 4.84
CA THR A 25 9.02 -6.52 5.68
C THR A 25 7.97 -5.71 4.94
N HIS A 26 6.77 -5.62 5.53
CA HIS A 26 5.69 -4.78 5.02
C HIS A 26 5.57 -3.51 5.86
N ARG A 27 5.63 -2.34 5.22
CA ARG A 27 5.44 -1.03 5.84
C ARG A 27 4.24 -0.35 5.18
N GLU A 28 3.23 -0.05 5.98
CA GLU A 28 2.02 0.65 5.55
C GLU A 28 1.66 1.73 6.56
N ALA A 29 1.06 2.82 6.06
CA ALA A 29 0.55 3.92 6.87
C ALA A 29 -0.64 4.56 6.14
N LEU A 30 -1.49 5.27 6.89
CA LEU A 30 -2.54 6.08 6.28
C LEU A 30 -1.90 7.18 5.44
N SER A 31 -2.48 7.42 4.27
CA SER A 31 -2.05 8.43 3.32
C SER A 31 -0.59 8.32 2.89
N GLN A 32 -0.07 7.08 2.80
CA GLN A 32 1.26 6.81 2.24
C GLN A 32 1.22 5.55 1.36
N PRO A 33 1.94 5.52 0.23
CA PRO A 33 2.10 4.29 -0.54
C PRO A 33 2.86 3.27 0.30
N PHE A 34 2.29 2.06 0.47
CA PHE A 34 3.00 1.00 1.20
C PHE A 34 4.29 0.57 0.49
N GLU A 35 5.16 -0.08 1.24
CA GLU A 35 6.37 -0.73 0.74
C GLU A 35 6.47 -2.14 1.31
N LEU A 36 6.63 -3.13 0.43
CA LEU A 36 6.80 -4.52 0.80
C LEU A 36 8.12 -5.05 0.23
N ALA A 37 9.15 -5.11 1.07
CA ALA A 37 10.43 -5.72 0.74
C ALA A 37 10.37 -7.23 0.99
N ILE A 38 10.80 -8.04 0.02
CA ILE A 38 10.72 -9.51 0.06
C ILE A 38 12.06 -10.11 -0.36
N HIS A 39 12.55 -11.06 0.42
CA HIS A 39 13.68 -11.91 0.03
C HIS A 39 13.19 -13.30 -0.38
N LEU A 40 13.74 -13.80 -1.48
CA LEU A 40 13.29 -14.99 -2.17
C LEU A 40 14.46 -15.93 -2.47
N ALA A 41 14.16 -17.22 -2.60
CA ALA A 41 15.04 -18.20 -3.23
C ALA A 41 14.30 -18.94 -4.36
N SER A 42 14.96 -19.06 -5.52
CA SER A 42 14.48 -19.86 -6.65
C SER A 42 15.50 -20.88 -7.11
N HIS A 43 15.06 -21.97 -7.72
CA HIS A 43 15.94 -22.87 -8.49
C HIS A 43 16.30 -22.27 -9.86
N ASP A 44 15.46 -21.37 -10.37
CA ASP A 44 15.79 -20.59 -11.55
C ASP A 44 16.82 -19.52 -11.20
N GLY A 45 17.99 -19.59 -11.85
CA GLY A 45 19.09 -18.64 -11.67
C GLY A 45 19.09 -17.47 -12.66
N ASN A 46 18.11 -17.43 -13.56
CA ASN A 46 18.08 -16.53 -14.70
C ASN A 46 16.87 -15.58 -14.69
N LEU A 47 16.23 -15.36 -13.54
CA LEU A 47 15.18 -14.34 -13.44
C LEU A 47 15.76 -12.97 -13.83
N ASP A 48 15.07 -12.28 -14.73
CA ASP A 48 15.50 -11.00 -15.28
C ASP A 48 14.64 -9.85 -14.76
N ALA A 49 15.29 -8.71 -14.51
CA ALA A 49 14.63 -7.48 -14.11
C ALA A 49 13.67 -6.98 -15.19
N ALA A 50 14.02 -7.12 -16.47
CA ALA A 50 13.21 -6.66 -17.59
C ALA A 50 11.84 -7.36 -17.66
N ASP A 51 11.78 -8.62 -17.24
CA ASP A 51 10.55 -9.41 -17.23
C ASP A 51 9.67 -9.10 -16.02
N LEU A 52 10.28 -8.67 -14.90
CA LEU A 52 9.61 -8.58 -13.60
C LEU A 52 9.26 -7.15 -13.17
N LEU A 53 10.06 -6.14 -13.54
CA LEU A 53 9.78 -4.74 -13.17
C LEU A 53 8.45 -4.26 -13.75
N ASP A 54 7.71 -3.47 -12.97
CA ASP A 54 6.35 -2.97 -13.25
C ASP A 54 5.30 -4.08 -13.50
N ARG A 55 5.61 -5.34 -13.17
CA ARG A 55 4.64 -6.44 -13.17
C ARG A 55 3.94 -6.57 -11.84
N GLY A 56 2.70 -7.07 -11.89
CA GLY A 56 1.90 -7.37 -10.72
C GLY A 56 2.45 -8.58 -9.95
N ALA A 57 2.44 -8.46 -8.63
CA ALA A 57 2.85 -9.52 -7.72
C ALA A 57 1.93 -9.53 -6.49
N THR A 58 1.74 -10.71 -5.90
CA THR A 58 0.91 -10.87 -4.70
C THR A 58 1.61 -11.70 -3.66
N LEU A 59 1.88 -11.11 -2.50
CA LEU A 59 2.25 -11.87 -1.30
C LEU A 59 0.98 -12.33 -0.60
N THR A 60 0.88 -13.63 -0.34
CA THR A 60 -0.20 -14.21 0.45
C THR A 60 0.36 -14.81 1.73
N ILE A 61 -0.23 -14.40 2.85
CA ILE A 61 0.00 -14.95 4.18
C ILE A 61 -1.11 -15.96 4.44
N TRP A 62 -0.72 -17.20 4.70
CA TRP A 62 -1.64 -18.32 4.96
C TRP A 62 -1.53 -18.74 6.41
N GLN A 63 -2.62 -19.25 6.96
CA GLN A 63 -2.65 -19.95 8.23
C GLN A 63 -3.56 -21.18 8.09
N ASP A 64 -3.00 -22.36 8.32
CA ASP A 64 -3.73 -23.63 8.29
C ASP A 64 -4.47 -23.87 6.95
N GLY A 65 -3.85 -23.45 5.85
CA GLY A 65 -4.40 -23.55 4.48
C GLY A 65 -5.33 -22.40 4.08
N GLU A 66 -5.76 -21.56 5.02
CA GLU A 66 -6.64 -20.43 4.76
C GLU A 66 -5.83 -19.13 4.52
N PRO A 67 -6.17 -18.33 3.50
CA PRO A 67 -5.47 -17.08 3.22
C PRO A 67 -5.86 -16.00 4.24
N LEU A 68 -4.95 -15.68 5.14
CA LEU A 68 -5.15 -14.70 6.21
C LEU A 68 -5.03 -13.25 5.72
N ARG A 69 -4.12 -12.99 4.77
CA ARG A 69 -3.90 -11.66 4.20
C ARG A 69 -3.28 -11.78 2.81
N ARG A 70 -3.70 -10.90 1.90
CA ARG A 70 -3.08 -10.68 0.59
C ARG A 70 -2.53 -9.25 0.54
N VAL A 71 -1.40 -9.08 -0.12
CA VAL A 71 -0.83 -7.77 -0.45
C VAL A 71 -0.49 -7.78 -1.93
N HIS A 72 -1.31 -7.08 -2.71
CA HIS A 72 -1.15 -6.92 -4.14
C HIS A 72 -0.33 -5.66 -4.43
N GLY A 73 0.68 -5.76 -5.29
CA GLY A 73 1.49 -4.61 -5.67
C GLY A 73 2.14 -4.81 -7.04
N ILE A 74 2.92 -3.82 -7.43
CA ILE A 74 3.79 -3.88 -8.60
C ILE A 74 5.25 -3.99 -8.14
N VAL A 75 6.06 -4.74 -8.88
CA VAL A 75 7.50 -4.83 -8.62
C VAL A 75 8.16 -3.50 -9.01
N SER A 76 8.61 -2.76 -8.01
CA SER A 76 9.30 -1.47 -8.17
C SER A 76 10.83 -1.59 -8.14
N GLU A 77 11.35 -2.64 -7.53
CA GLU A 77 12.77 -2.94 -7.45
C GLU A 77 12.98 -4.45 -7.55
N PHE A 78 14.05 -4.85 -8.25
CA PHE A 78 14.50 -6.23 -8.38
C PHE A 78 16.00 -6.30 -8.15
N GLY A 79 16.44 -7.22 -7.31
CA GLY A 79 17.83 -7.54 -7.08
C GLY A 79 18.09 -9.04 -7.20
N ARG A 80 19.25 -9.39 -7.77
CA ARG A 80 19.78 -10.76 -7.76
C ARG A 80 20.98 -10.80 -6.82
N GLY A 81 20.89 -11.60 -5.79
CA GLY A 81 21.95 -11.85 -4.83
C GLY A 81 22.79 -13.07 -5.22
N ASP A 82 23.38 -13.70 -4.21
CA ASP A 82 24.30 -14.82 -4.39
C ASP A 82 23.63 -16.02 -5.07
N ARG A 83 24.42 -16.66 -5.93
CA ARG A 83 24.08 -17.94 -6.54
C ARG A 83 24.67 -19.05 -5.67
N GLY A 84 23.81 -19.68 -4.87
CA GLY A 84 24.17 -20.87 -4.11
C GLY A 84 24.26 -22.12 -5.01
N HIS A 85 24.59 -23.26 -4.41
CA HIS A 85 24.82 -24.50 -5.18
C HIS A 85 23.57 -25.02 -5.93
N ARG A 86 22.36 -24.78 -5.40
CA ARG A 86 21.08 -25.22 -6.00
C ARG A 86 20.02 -24.13 -6.11
N ARG A 87 20.22 -22.98 -5.46
CA ARG A 87 19.25 -21.88 -5.41
C ARG A 87 19.95 -20.55 -5.59
N THR A 88 19.27 -19.63 -6.25
CA THR A 88 19.68 -18.25 -6.41
C THR A 88 18.79 -17.38 -5.53
N PHE A 89 19.40 -16.44 -4.82
CA PHE A 89 18.68 -15.50 -3.95
C PHE A 89 18.29 -14.24 -4.71
N TYR A 90 17.08 -13.75 -4.46
CA TYR A 90 16.55 -12.54 -5.09
C TYR A 90 15.92 -11.62 -4.04
N SER A 91 15.92 -10.33 -4.30
CA SER A 91 15.18 -9.31 -3.54
C SER A 91 14.17 -8.61 -4.43
N LEU A 92 12.98 -8.35 -3.90
CA LEU A 92 11.96 -7.55 -4.57
C LEU A 92 11.44 -6.47 -3.63
N VAL A 93 11.08 -5.31 -4.19
CA VAL A 93 10.26 -4.31 -3.49
C VAL A 93 8.95 -4.14 -4.23
N LEU A 94 7.85 -4.52 -3.58
CA LEU A 94 6.50 -4.26 -4.08
C LEU A 94 5.96 -2.93 -3.53
N ARG A 95 5.28 -2.18 -4.38
CA ARG A 95 4.59 -0.94 -4.04
C ARG A 95 3.18 -0.92 -4.64
N PRO A 96 2.23 -0.12 -4.12
CA PRO A 96 0.93 0.04 -4.78
C PRO A 96 1.11 0.70 -6.15
N ALA A 97 0.18 0.47 -7.08
CA ALA A 97 0.16 1.15 -8.36
C ALA A 97 0.18 2.70 -8.22
N LEU A 98 -0.40 3.22 -7.13
CA LEU A 98 -0.37 4.64 -6.74
C LEU A 98 1.05 5.22 -6.68
N TRP A 99 2.05 4.44 -6.27
CA TRP A 99 3.44 4.91 -6.18
C TRP A 99 3.98 5.43 -7.52
N ARG A 100 3.52 4.91 -8.67
CA ARG A 100 3.98 5.37 -9.99
C ARG A 100 3.70 6.86 -10.23
N LEU A 101 2.69 7.40 -9.55
CA LEU A 101 2.38 8.84 -9.59
C LEU A 101 3.49 9.71 -8.98
N SER A 102 4.43 9.13 -8.23
CA SER A 102 5.60 9.83 -7.68
C SER A 102 6.75 10.00 -8.68
N LEU A 103 6.73 9.28 -9.81
CA LEU A 103 7.88 9.18 -10.72
C LEU A 103 7.95 10.31 -11.75
N ARG A 104 6.87 11.10 -11.89
CA ARG A 104 6.76 12.14 -12.91
C ARG A 104 6.23 13.44 -12.31
N HIS A 105 6.85 14.55 -12.71
CA HIS A 105 6.37 15.91 -12.45
C HIS A 105 5.51 16.42 -13.61
N ASN A 106 4.48 17.19 -13.29
CA ASN A 106 3.61 17.83 -14.27
C ASN A 106 3.24 19.26 -13.85
N SER A 107 2.72 20.02 -14.82
CA SER A 107 2.03 21.29 -14.59
C SER A 107 0.72 21.28 -15.35
N ARG A 108 -0.41 21.37 -14.65
CA ARG A 108 -1.76 21.27 -15.22
C ARG A 108 -2.73 22.18 -14.48
N ILE A 109 -3.69 22.71 -15.23
CA ILE A 109 -4.77 23.53 -14.71
C ILE A 109 -6.06 22.70 -14.76
N PHE A 110 -6.79 22.69 -13.65
CA PHE A 110 -8.14 22.14 -13.51
C PHE A 110 -9.07 23.33 -13.20
N GLN A 111 -10.13 23.51 -14.00
CA GLN A 111 -11.10 24.60 -13.83
C GLN A 111 -12.49 24.02 -13.72
N LYS A 112 -13.24 24.49 -12.73
CA LYS A 112 -14.61 24.03 -12.51
C LYS A 112 -14.70 22.50 -12.36
N VAL A 113 -13.83 21.96 -11.51
CA VAL A 113 -13.79 20.52 -11.19
C VAL A 113 -13.67 20.37 -9.67
N ASP A 114 -14.39 19.40 -9.10
CA ASP A 114 -14.27 19.05 -7.69
C ASP A 114 -12.99 18.23 -7.41
N PRO A 115 -12.47 18.25 -6.17
CA PRO A 115 -11.25 17.53 -5.80
C PRO A 115 -11.28 16.01 -6.07
N LEU A 116 -12.42 15.33 -5.88
CA LEU A 116 -12.49 13.87 -6.05
C LEU A 116 -12.37 13.50 -7.53
N THR A 117 -13.03 14.27 -8.41
CA THR A 117 -12.91 14.11 -9.86
C THR A 117 -11.48 14.34 -10.33
N ILE A 118 -10.77 15.34 -9.78
CA ILE A 118 -9.34 15.55 -10.08
C ILE A 118 -8.51 14.33 -9.69
N ILE A 119 -8.67 13.82 -8.45
CA ILE A 119 -7.94 12.64 -7.95
C ILE A 119 -8.23 11.42 -8.84
N ASN A 120 -9.50 11.17 -9.14
CA ASN A 120 -9.92 10.04 -9.98
C ASN A 120 -9.32 10.11 -11.39
N THR A 121 -9.33 11.31 -11.98
CA THR A 121 -8.75 11.55 -13.33
C THR A 121 -7.27 11.19 -13.36
N LEU A 122 -6.49 11.65 -12.37
CA LEU A 122 -5.06 11.38 -12.29
C LEU A 122 -4.75 9.89 -12.06
N CYS A 123 -5.58 9.21 -11.27
CA CYS A 123 -5.49 7.77 -11.07
C CYS A 123 -5.81 6.99 -12.35
N ASP A 124 -6.89 7.33 -13.04
CA ASP A 124 -7.35 6.64 -14.25
C ASP A 124 -6.37 6.80 -15.42
N GLU A 125 -5.82 8.00 -15.63
CA GLU A 125 -4.77 8.28 -16.63
C GLU A 125 -3.52 7.39 -16.46
N ARG A 126 -3.38 6.77 -15.27
CA ARG A 126 -2.23 5.94 -14.87
C ARG A 126 -2.63 4.48 -14.60
N GLY A 127 -3.84 4.11 -15.01
CA GLY A 127 -4.37 2.75 -14.95
C GLY A 127 -4.77 2.27 -13.56
N ILE A 128 -4.93 3.19 -12.59
CA ILE A 128 -5.43 2.87 -11.25
C ILE A 128 -6.96 3.00 -11.30
N ARG A 129 -7.63 1.88 -11.60
CA ARG A 129 -9.07 1.87 -11.92
C ARG A 129 -9.99 1.61 -10.73
N ASP A 130 -9.52 0.86 -9.73
CA ASP A 130 -10.31 0.54 -8.53
C ASP A 130 -10.03 1.60 -7.44
N VAL A 131 -10.58 2.79 -7.65
CA VAL A 131 -10.54 3.91 -6.70
C VAL A 131 -11.95 4.13 -6.15
N ALA A 132 -12.07 4.21 -4.83
CA ALA A 132 -13.32 4.47 -4.15
C ALA A 132 -13.22 5.72 -3.28
N PHE A 133 -14.35 6.43 -3.15
CA PHE A 133 -14.48 7.62 -2.32
C PHE A 133 -15.56 7.36 -1.28
N ALA A 134 -15.15 7.13 -0.03
CA ALA A 134 -16.02 7.03 1.13
C ALA A 134 -16.03 8.38 1.87
N VAL A 135 -16.53 9.40 1.17
CA VAL A 135 -16.56 10.79 1.65
C VAL A 135 -17.99 11.13 2.05
N THR A 136 -18.18 11.56 3.29
CA THR A 136 -19.51 11.82 3.86
C THR A 136 -20.06 13.20 3.51
N ARG A 137 -19.16 14.15 3.18
CA ARG A 137 -19.49 15.53 2.83
C ARG A 137 -19.34 15.81 1.32
N GLU A 138 -20.10 16.77 0.83
CA GLU A 138 -19.90 17.29 -0.53
C GLU A 138 -18.63 18.16 -0.58
N LEU A 139 -17.77 17.93 -1.58
CA LEU A 139 -16.59 18.74 -1.81
C LEU A 139 -16.92 19.81 -2.86
N PRO A 140 -16.74 21.10 -2.55
CA PRO A 140 -17.10 22.15 -3.48
C PRO A 140 -16.22 22.10 -4.72
N GLU A 141 -16.85 22.40 -5.86
CA GLU A 141 -16.13 22.62 -7.11
C GLU A 141 -15.09 23.73 -6.94
N ARG A 142 -13.88 23.51 -7.47
CA ARG A 142 -12.84 24.53 -7.49
C ARG A 142 -12.93 25.32 -8.80
N GLU A 143 -13.16 26.63 -8.68
CA GLU A 143 -13.12 27.55 -9.83
C GLU A 143 -11.79 27.42 -10.58
N TYR A 144 -10.68 27.34 -9.83
CA TYR A 144 -9.34 27.23 -10.37
C TYR A 144 -8.43 26.43 -9.43
N CYS A 145 -7.83 25.35 -9.93
CA CYS A 145 -6.87 24.53 -9.21
C CYS A 145 -5.67 24.19 -10.10
N VAL A 146 -4.46 24.32 -9.57
CA VAL A 146 -3.22 24.11 -10.34
C VAL A 146 -2.37 23.05 -9.66
N GLN A 147 -1.95 22.07 -10.46
CA GLN A 147 -0.76 21.26 -10.20
C GLN A 147 0.42 22.03 -10.78
N TYR A 148 1.38 22.46 -9.96
CA TYR A 148 2.49 23.29 -10.44
C TYR A 148 3.85 22.69 -10.08
N ARG A 149 4.53 22.12 -11.09
CA ARG A 149 5.89 21.56 -10.98
C ARG A 149 6.03 20.52 -9.86
N GLU A 150 4.96 19.82 -9.54
CA GLU A 150 4.92 18.76 -8.52
C GLU A 150 4.55 17.42 -9.18
N THR A 151 4.75 16.32 -8.47
CA THR A 151 4.36 14.99 -8.96
C THR A 151 2.86 14.79 -8.91
N ASP A 152 2.34 13.83 -9.68
CA ASP A 152 0.91 13.48 -9.61
C ASP A 152 0.54 13.01 -8.18
N LEU A 153 1.44 12.27 -7.52
CA LEU A 153 1.25 11.81 -6.14
C LEU A 153 1.23 12.98 -5.14
N ALA A 154 2.21 13.87 -5.20
CA ALA A 154 2.30 15.01 -4.29
C ALA A 154 1.07 15.93 -4.42
N PHE A 155 0.58 16.10 -5.65
CA PHE A 155 -0.62 16.88 -5.91
C PHE A 155 -1.88 16.24 -5.31
N ILE A 156 -2.05 14.92 -5.50
CA ILE A 156 -3.15 14.16 -4.88
C ILE A 156 -3.08 14.23 -3.35
N GLU A 157 -1.91 14.02 -2.76
CA GLU A 157 -1.72 14.02 -1.31
C GLU A 157 -1.99 15.40 -0.71
N ARG A 158 -1.52 16.46 -1.37
CA ARG A 158 -1.81 17.84 -0.98
C ARG A 158 -3.30 18.14 -1.08
N LEU A 159 -3.93 17.79 -2.20
CA LEU A 159 -5.35 18.03 -2.43
C LEU A 159 -6.23 17.26 -1.44
N ALA A 160 -5.91 15.99 -1.17
CA ALA A 160 -6.57 15.18 -0.16
C ALA A 160 -6.43 15.82 1.24
N ALA A 161 -5.23 16.25 1.62
CA ALA A 161 -5.00 16.89 2.91
C ALA A 161 -5.73 18.23 3.08
N GLU A 162 -5.79 19.06 2.01
CA GLU A 162 -6.59 20.30 2.00
C GLU A 162 -8.08 20.01 2.26
N GLU A 163 -8.57 18.89 1.77
CA GLU A 163 -9.93 18.39 1.96
C GLU A 163 -10.07 17.49 3.21
N GLY A 164 -9.06 17.40 4.08
CA GLY A 164 -9.14 16.54 5.27
C GLY A 164 -9.39 15.06 4.98
N LEU A 165 -9.05 14.60 3.77
CA LEU A 165 -9.15 13.21 3.34
C LEU A 165 -7.89 12.46 3.73
N PHE A 166 -8.05 11.19 4.09
CA PHE A 166 -6.96 10.22 4.13
C PHE A 166 -7.22 9.11 3.11
N TYR A 167 -6.18 8.34 2.76
CA TYR A 167 -6.35 7.15 1.96
C TYR A 167 -5.73 5.90 2.58
N PHE A 168 -6.26 4.75 2.19
CA PHE A 168 -5.75 3.43 2.57
C PHE A 168 -5.96 2.43 1.43
N HIS A 169 -5.37 1.24 1.59
CA HIS A 169 -5.40 0.17 0.59
C HIS A 169 -6.21 -1.03 1.10
N GLU A 170 -7.16 -1.47 0.31
CA GLU A 170 -7.91 -2.70 0.55
C GLU A 170 -7.47 -3.78 -0.44
N PHE A 171 -7.31 -5.00 0.07
CA PHE A 171 -6.90 -6.15 -0.73
C PHE A 171 -7.98 -7.23 -0.64
N ALA A 172 -8.59 -7.57 -1.77
CA ALA A 172 -9.52 -8.68 -1.89
C ALA A 172 -8.79 -9.93 -2.42
N GLU A 173 -9.53 -10.92 -2.92
CA GLU A 173 -8.92 -12.14 -3.47
C GLU A 173 -8.11 -11.86 -4.75
N SER A 174 -8.63 -10.99 -5.62
CA SER A 174 -8.07 -10.69 -6.93
C SER A 174 -8.01 -9.19 -7.25
N SER A 175 -8.28 -8.32 -6.27
CA SER A 175 -8.30 -6.87 -6.48
C SER A 175 -7.56 -6.09 -5.39
N HIS A 176 -7.06 -4.94 -5.79
CA HIS A 176 -6.44 -3.93 -4.96
C HIS A 176 -7.19 -2.63 -5.15
N ARG A 177 -7.85 -2.16 -4.10
CA ARG A 177 -8.62 -0.92 -4.11
C ARG A 177 -7.89 0.17 -3.33
N LEU A 178 -7.86 1.37 -3.90
CA LEU A 178 -7.45 2.59 -3.23
C LEU A 178 -8.69 3.32 -2.73
N VAL A 179 -8.81 3.54 -1.43
CA VAL A 179 -9.97 4.21 -0.83
C VAL A 179 -9.55 5.55 -0.25
N PHE A 180 -10.22 6.63 -0.66
CA PHE A 180 -10.14 7.94 -0.01
C PHE A 180 -11.36 8.13 0.90
N ALA A 181 -11.14 8.65 2.10
CA ALA A 181 -12.19 8.81 3.10
C ALA A 181 -11.98 10.03 4.01
N ASP A 182 -13.05 10.53 4.62
CA ASP A 182 -13.04 11.60 5.62
C ASP A 182 -13.44 11.13 7.04
N ASP A 183 -13.99 9.91 7.17
CA ASP A 183 -14.39 9.32 8.45
C ASP A 183 -13.65 8.01 8.73
N PRO A 184 -12.92 7.87 9.85
CA PRO A 184 -12.24 6.63 10.22
C PRO A 184 -13.19 5.44 10.46
N GLN A 185 -14.51 5.63 10.59
CA GLN A 185 -15.48 4.54 10.71
C GLN A 185 -15.51 3.63 9.48
N VAL A 186 -15.04 4.09 8.33
CA VAL A 186 -14.90 3.25 7.13
C VAL A 186 -13.81 2.19 7.27
N LEU A 187 -12.83 2.39 8.16
CA LEU A 187 -11.70 1.47 8.31
C LEU A 187 -12.18 0.10 8.82
N THR A 188 -11.59 -0.96 8.27
CA THR A 188 -11.94 -2.34 8.65
C THR A 188 -11.71 -2.58 10.15
N ASN A 189 -12.75 -3.00 10.86
CA ASN A 189 -12.63 -3.40 12.25
C ASN A 189 -11.93 -4.76 12.35
N LEU A 190 -10.82 -4.81 13.09
CA LEU A 190 -10.03 -6.03 13.27
C LEU A 190 -10.54 -6.95 14.40
N GLY A 191 -11.60 -6.55 15.10
CA GLY A 191 -12.16 -7.23 16.27
C GLY A 191 -11.25 -7.16 17.49
N GLU A 192 -11.71 -7.77 18.59
CA GLU A 192 -10.91 -7.86 19.81
C GLU A 192 -9.68 -8.76 19.61
N ARG A 193 -8.56 -8.35 20.21
CA ARG A 193 -7.30 -9.13 20.21
C ARG A 193 -6.76 -9.24 21.63
N PRO A 194 -6.46 -10.46 22.12
CA PRO A 194 -5.89 -10.62 23.44
C PRO A 194 -4.49 -10.01 23.50
N TYR A 195 -4.15 -9.41 24.64
CA TYR A 195 -2.79 -8.99 24.95
C TYR A 195 -2.09 -10.09 25.74
N ASN A 196 -0.95 -10.57 25.23
CA ASN A 196 -0.13 -11.57 25.91
C ASN A 196 1.30 -11.03 26.08
N SER A 197 1.64 -10.69 27.32
CA SER A 197 2.94 -10.14 27.70
C SER A 197 4.02 -11.19 27.99
N ARG A 198 3.69 -12.49 27.98
CA ARG A 198 4.65 -13.55 28.33
C ARG A 198 5.83 -13.58 27.34
N ALA A 199 7.04 -13.64 27.89
CA ALA A 199 8.25 -13.89 27.11
C ALA A 199 8.40 -15.41 26.89
N GLY A 200 7.81 -15.92 25.81
CA GLY A 200 8.01 -17.30 25.35
C GLY A 200 6.80 -18.22 25.50
N GLY A 201 6.91 -19.37 24.85
CA GLY A 201 5.83 -20.35 24.65
C GLY A 201 5.05 -20.10 23.35
N PRO A 202 4.55 -21.15 22.68
CA PRO A 202 3.66 -21.00 21.54
C PRO A 202 2.35 -20.38 22.01
N ALA A 203 1.95 -19.26 21.41
CA ALA A 203 0.64 -18.70 21.65
C ALA A 203 -0.39 -19.44 20.79
N PRO A 204 -1.53 -19.87 21.36
CA PRO A 204 -2.53 -20.64 20.63
C PRO A 204 -3.30 -19.79 19.60
N THR A 205 -3.30 -18.46 19.76
CA THR A 205 -4.05 -17.53 18.90
C THR A 205 -3.25 -16.26 18.61
N ARG A 206 -3.66 -15.56 17.54
CA ARG A 206 -3.13 -14.24 17.18
C ARG A 206 -3.39 -13.24 18.30
N HIS A 207 -2.35 -12.59 18.80
CA HIS A 207 -2.38 -11.73 19.98
C HIS A 207 -1.45 -10.52 19.81
N VAL A 208 -1.64 -9.50 20.64
CA VAL A 208 -0.72 -8.38 20.79
C VAL A 208 0.33 -8.75 21.84
N ARG A 209 1.62 -8.64 21.49
CA ARG A 209 2.73 -8.97 22.41
C ARG A 209 3.34 -7.77 23.12
N LYS A 210 3.24 -6.58 22.51
CA LYS A 210 3.82 -5.34 23.03
C LYS A 210 2.85 -4.19 22.77
N LEU A 211 2.64 -3.38 23.80
CA LEU A 211 1.86 -2.15 23.75
C LEU A 211 2.72 -1.03 24.36
N SER A 212 2.72 0.14 23.73
CA SER A 212 3.39 1.33 24.24
C SER A 212 2.51 2.55 24.01
N HIS A 213 2.44 3.43 25.00
CA HIS A 213 1.73 4.70 24.92
C HIS A 213 2.74 5.85 25.05
N THR A 214 2.59 6.88 24.23
CA THR A 214 3.45 8.06 24.24
C THR A 214 2.62 9.30 23.99
N ALA A 215 2.75 10.31 24.86
CA ALA A 215 2.12 11.61 24.70
C ALA A 215 3.17 12.65 24.31
N ARG A 216 2.79 13.62 23.47
CA ARG A 216 3.65 14.73 23.02
C ARG A 216 2.84 16.03 23.03
N VAL A 217 3.49 17.15 23.36
CA VAL A 217 2.87 18.49 23.27
C VAL A 217 2.71 18.87 21.79
N ALA A 218 1.57 19.45 21.43
CA ALA A 218 1.27 19.95 20.09
C ALA A 218 0.46 21.25 20.16
N ALA A 219 0.36 21.99 19.04
CA ALA A 219 -0.48 23.17 18.97
C ALA A 219 -1.96 22.79 19.16
N ALA A 220 -2.67 23.52 20.03
CA ALA A 220 -4.07 23.24 20.36
C ALA A 220 -5.08 23.93 19.42
N SER A 221 -4.64 24.93 18.65
CA SER A 221 -5.50 25.70 17.75
C SER A 221 -4.74 26.23 16.54
N ALA A 222 -5.49 26.45 15.45
CA ALA A 222 -5.03 27.12 14.24
C ALA A 222 -6.07 28.17 13.83
N THR A 223 -5.62 29.33 13.35
CA THR A 223 -6.50 30.40 12.86
C THR A 223 -6.15 30.72 11.42
N LEU A 224 -7.13 30.59 10.52
CA LEU A 224 -6.97 30.86 9.10
C LEU A 224 -7.56 32.24 8.75
N LYS A 225 -6.85 33.01 7.92
CA LYS A 225 -7.34 34.26 7.32
C LYS A 225 -7.10 34.19 5.83
N ARG A 226 -8.11 34.52 5.02
CA ARG A 226 -7.95 34.70 3.58
C ARG A 226 -7.67 36.19 3.34
N LEU A 227 -6.59 36.49 2.61
CA LEU A 227 -6.33 37.84 2.13
C LEU A 227 -7.40 38.17 1.09
N GLN A 228 -8.18 39.23 1.32
CA GLN A 228 -8.95 39.87 0.26
C GLN A 228 -7.95 40.67 -0.56
N LEU A 229 -7.64 40.19 -1.77
CA LEU A 229 -6.94 40.94 -2.80
C LEU A 229 -7.95 41.77 -3.60
#